data_AF-A0AAW0XV88-F1
#
_entry.id   AF-A0AAW0XV88-F1
#
_cell.length_a   1.000
_cell.length_b   1.000
_cell.length_c   1.000
_cell.angle_alpha   90.00
_cell.angle_beta   90.00
_cell.angle_gamma   90.00
#
_symmetry.space_group_name_H-M   'P 1'
#
loop_
_entity.id
_entity.type
_entity.pdbx_description
1 polymer ?
#
loop_
_entity_poly.entity_id
_entity_poly.type
_entity_poly.pdbx_seq_one_letter_code
_entity_poly.pdbx_strand_id
1 'polypeptide(L)'
;DPSVIPEKLVTEQEQELLAKFKPVLQAFLHDHLPLQVTAVYALQVFTYTQNFPKGMLLRWFVNLYDLEIIEEDAFLSWKEDLSQDYPGKGKALFQVNQWLTWLQETEDDDEEEEEA
;
A
#
# COMPACT_ATOMS: atom_id res chain seq x y z
N ASP A 1 15.18 0.94 -15.90
CA ASP A 1 15.84 -0.21 -15.26
C ASP A 1 15.16 -0.46 -13.92
N PRO A 2 14.51 -1.62 -13.71
CA PRO A 2 13.80 -1.94 -12.46
C PRO A 2 14.70 -2.01 -11.22
N SER A 3 16.02 -2.11 -11.38
CA SER A 3 16.97 -2.17 -10.27
C SER A 3 17.36 -0.80 -9.71
N VAL A 4 17.12 0.27 -10.48
CA VAL A 4 17.49 1.64 -10.13
C VAL A 4 16.39 2.28 -9.29
N ILE A 5 16.78 2.81 -8.13
CA ILE A 5 15.90 3.61 -7.29
C ILE A 5 15.73 4.99 -7.97
N PRO A 6 14.50 5.48 -8.20
CA PRO A 6 14.28 6.78 -8.82
C PRO A 6 14.92 7.92 -8.01
N GLU A 7 15.32 8.99 -8.71
CA GLU A 7 15.79 10.21 -8.06
C GLU A 7 14.69 10.85 -7.19
N LYS A 8 15.10 11.57 -6.15
CA LYS A 8 14.18 12.19 -5.19
C LYS A 8 13.11 13.07 -5.85
N LEU A 9 13.50 13.86 -6.83
CA LEU A 9 12.60 14.74 -7.58
C LEU A 9 11.47 13.94 -8.28
N VAL A 10 11.79 12.75 -8.79
CA VAL A 10 10.81 11.87 -9.45
C VAL A 10 9.82 11.33 -8.43
N THR A 11 10.29 10.91 -7.26
CA THR A 11 9.41 10.41 -6.19
C THR A 11 8.54 11.51 -5.59
N GLU A 12 9.04 12.75 -5.49
CA GLU A 12 8.26 13.90 -5.05
C GLU A 12 7.16 14.24 -6.06
N GLN A 13 7.46 14.23 -7.36
CA GLN A 13 6.46 14.42 -8.42
C GLN A 13 5.39 13.31 -8.44
N GLU A 14 5.79 12.07 -8.17
CA GLU A 14 4.86 10.94 -8.04
C GLU A 14 3.88 11.17 -6.87
N GLN A 15 4.40 11.57 -5.71
CA GLN A 15 3.58 11.87 -4.53
C GLN A 15 2.64 13.05 -4.77
N GLU A 16 3.12 14.15 -5.38
CA GLU A 16 2.29 15.30 -5.73
C GLU A 16 1.15 14.93 -6.70
N LEU A 17 1.43 14.05 -7.67
CA LEU A 17 0.42 13.58 -8.60
C LEU A 17 -0.63 12.73 -7.90
N LEU A 18 -0.21 11.81 -7.02
CA LEU A 18 -1.14 11.00 -6.23
C LEU A 18 -2.01 11.87 -5.32
N ALA A 19 -1.44 12.89 -4.67
CA ALA A 19 -2.18 13.84 -3.85
C ALA A 19 -3.24 14.61 -4.65
N LYS A 20 -2.99 14.94 -5.93
CA LYS A 20 -4.01 15.54 -6.80
C LYS A 20 -5.18 14.60 -7.10
N PHE A 21 -4.92 13.29 -7.15
CA PHE A 21 -5.96 12.28 -7.38
C PHE A 21 -6.62 11.78 -6.09
N LYS A 22 -6.06 12.07 -4.90
CA LYS A 22 -6.62 11.69 -3.58
C LYS A 22 -8.13 11.89 -3.50
N PRO A 23 -8.73 13.07 -3.83
CA PRO A 23 -10.16 13.28 -3.67
C PRO A 23 -11.02 12.36 -4.55
N VAL A 24 -10.52 12.03 -5.74
CA VAL A 24 -11.22 11.13 -6.66
C VAL A 24 -11.16 9.69 -6.16
N LEU A 25 -9.99 9.26 -5.66
CA LEU A 25 -9.82 7.91 -5.11
C LEU A 25 -10.67 7.73 -3.85
N GLN A 26 -10.60 8.67 -2.91
CA GLN A 26 -11.38 8.63 -1.67
C GLN A 26 -12.90 8.61 -1.94
N ALA A 27 -13.39 9.30 -2.98
CA ALA A 27 -14.81 9.28 -3.32
C ALA A 27 -15.36 7.88 -3.66
N PHE A 28 -14.50 6.90 -3.98
CA PHE A 28 -14.90 5.51 -4.24
C PHE A 28 -14.40 4.52 -3.19
N LEU A 29 -13.33 4.85 -2.47
CA LEU A 29 -12.63 3.91 -1.59
C LEU A 29 -12.94 4.11 -0.11
N HIS A 30 -13.27 5.35 0.30
CA HIS A 30 -13.54 5.66 1.71
C HIS A 30 -14.72 4.84 2.23
N ASP A 31 -14.60 4.31 3.46
CA ASP A 31 -15.58 3.42 4.11
C ASP A 31 -15.94 2.14 3.32
N HIS A 32 -15.12 1.77 2.33
CA HIS A 32 -15.34 0.63 1.45
C HIS A 32 -14.13 -0.32 1.46
N LEU A 33 -13.91 -0.97 2.59
CA LEU A 33 -12.79 -1.89 2.83
C LEU A 33 -12.54 -2.90 1.69
N PRO A 34 -13.55 -3.60 1.13
CA PRO A 34 -13.31 -4.54 0.03
C PRO A 34 -12.79 -3.87 -1.26
N LEU A 35 -13.18 -2.62 -1.52
CA LEU A 35 -12.68 -1.85 -2.66
C LEU A 35 -11.25 -1.37 -2.43
N GLN A 36 -10.90 -1.03 -1.18
CA GLN A 36 -9.53 -0.71 -0.81
C GLN A 36 -8.59 -1.91 -0.97
N VAL A 37 -8.99 -3.09 -0.50
CA VAL A 37 -8.24 -4.35 -0.73
C VAL A 37 -8.07 -4.61 -2.24
N THR A 38 -9.13 -4.38 -3.02
CA THR A 38 -9.07 -4.47 -4.49
C THR A 38 -8.08 -3.46 -5.09
N ALA A 39 -8.01 -2.23 -4.57
CA ALA A 39 -7.03 -1.23 -5.00
C ALA A 39 -5.59 -1.64 -4.67
N VAL A 40 -5.36 -2.25 -3.50
CA VAL A 40 -4.04 -2.82 -3.13
C VAL A 40 -3.65 -3.96 -4.09
N TYR A 41 -4.60 -4.83 -4.46
CA TYR A 41 -4.37 -5.83 -5.50
C TYR A 41 -4.07 -5.22 -6.87
N ALA A 42 -4.77 -4.15 -7.26
CA ALA A 42 -4.49 -3.44 -8.50
C ALA A 42 -3.05 -2.89 -8.53
N LEU A 43 -2.57 -2.33 -7.41
CA LEU A 43 -1.19 -1.88 -7.26
C LEU A 43 -0.18 -3.04 -7.30
N GLN A 44 -0.47 -4.16 -6.64
CA GLN A 44 0.34 -5.39 -6.72
C GLN A 44 0.49 -5.85 -8.17
N VAL A 45 -0.62 -5.97 -8.91
CA VAL A 45 -0.60 -6.42 -10.30
C VAL A 45 0.15 -5.42 -11.17
N PHE A 46 -0.07 -4.12 -10.97
CA PHE A 46 0.66 -3.08 -11.69
C PHE A 46 2.17 -3.20 -11.47
N THR A 47 2.62 -3.26 -10.23
CA THR A 47 4.06 -3.43 -9.91
C THR A 47 4.63 -4.76 -10.43
N TYR A 48 3.85 -5.84 -10.40
CA TYR A 48 4.20 -7.12 -11.03
C TYR A 48 4.44 -6.97 -12.54
N THR A 49 3.56 -6.27 -13.27
CA THR A 49 3.73 -6.01 -14.72
C THR A 49 4.98 -5.18 -15.04
N GLN A 50 5.47 -4.40 -14.07
CA GLN A 50 6.69 -3.60 -14.18
C GLN A 50 7.93 -4.35 -13.64
N ASN A 51 7.83 -5.67 -13.37
CA ASN A 51 8.87 -6.52 -12.79
C ASN A 51 9.31 -6.15 -11.36
N PHE A 52 8.42 -5.49 -10.59
CA PHE A 52 8.69 -4.94 -9.25
C PHE A 52 9.95 -4.06 -9.21
N PRO A 53 9.87 -2.82 -9.72
CA PRO A 53 10.95 -1.86 -9.58
C PRO A 53 11.30 -1.66 -8.10
N LYS A 54 12.60 -1.62 -7.80
CA LYS A 54 13.12 -1.61 -6.43
C LYS A 54 12.51 -0.46 -5.61
N GLY A 55 11.83 -0.81 -4.53
CA GLY A 55 11.23 0.15 -3.59
C GLY A 55 9.95 0.82 -4.09
N MET A 56 9.44 0.49 -5.29
CA MET A 56 8.21 1.10 -5.80
C MET A 56 6.97 0.68 -5.00
N LEU A 57 6.78 -0.62 -4.77
CA LEU A 57 5.59 -1.11 -4.08
C LEU A 57 5.50 -0.54 -2.65
N LEU A 58 6.59 -0.62 -1.89
CA LEU A 58 6.66 -0.08 -0.53
C LEU A 58 6.41 1.43 -0.49
N ARG A 59 7.03 2.20 -1.40
CA ARG A 59 6.80 3.65 -1.48
C ARG A 59 5.33 3.99 -1.74
N TRP A 60 4.66 3.22 -2.59
CA TRP A 60 3.24 3.41 -2.84
C TRP A 60 2.35 2.98 -1.66
N PHE A 61 2.71 1.93 -0.92
CA PHE A 61 2.01 1.57 0.32
C PHE A 61 2.05 2.72 1.32
N VAL A 62 3.24 3.26 1.60
CA VAL A 62 3.42 4.41 2.49
C VAL A 62 2.63 5.61 2.00
N ASN A 63 2.73 5.96 0.72
CA ASN A 63 2.00 7.11 0.18
C ASN A 63 0.47 6.95 0.26
N LEU A 64 -0.06 5.74 0.05
CA LEU A 64 -1.50 5.48 0.12
C LEU A 64 -2.02 5.53 1.55
N TYR A 65 -1.20 5.09 2.52
CA TYR A 65 -1.46 5.18 3.95
C TYR A 65 -1.39 6.65 4.43
N ASP A 66 -0.29 7.36 4.18
CA ASP A 66 -0.09 8.76 4.59
C ASP A 66 -1.15 9.71 4.00
N LEU A 67 -1.65 9.39 2.80
CA LEU A 67 -2.72 10.15 2.14
C LEU A 67 -4.13 9.69 2.55
N GLU A 68 -4.27 8.74 3.47
CA GLU A 68 -5.57 8.21 3.94
C GLU A 68 -6.45 7.74 2.77
N ILE A 69 -5.84 7.17 1.73
CA ILE A 69 -6.55 6.60 0.58
C ILE A 69 -6.92 5.14 0.86
N ILE A 70 -6.03 4.44 1.57
CA ILE A 70 -6.19 3.06 2.00
C ILE A 70 -5.98 3.01 3.51
N GLU A 71 -6.94 2.44 4.20
CA GLU A 71 -6.93 2.23 5.65
C GLU A 71 -6.05 1.04 6.01
N GLU A 72 -5.63 1.00 7.28
CA GLU A 72 -4.79 -0.07 7.82
C GLU A 72 -5.39 -1.46 7.62
N ASP A 73 -6.66 -1.63 8.00
CA ASP A 73 -7.43 -2.85 7.83
C ASP A 73 -7.36 -3.41 6.40
N ALA A 74 -7.27 -2.54 5.38
CA ALA A 74 -7.22 -2.99 4.00
C ALA A 74 -5.85 -3.59 3.65
N PHE A 75 -4.77 -3.04 4.20
CA PHE A 75 -3.42 -3.59 4.04
C PHE A 75 -3.27 -4.93 4.77
N LEU A 76 -3.81 -5.03 5.99
CA LEU A 76 -3.81 -6.27 6.77
C LEU A 76 -4.72 -7.34 6.16
N SER A 77 -5.94 -6.98 5.77
CA SER A 77 -6.85 -7.87 5.02
C SER A 77 -6.22 -8.36 3.73
N TRP A 78 -5.55 -7.48 2.98
CA TRP A 78 -4.77 -7.91 1.82
C TRP A 78 -3.69 -8.91 2.25
N LYS A 79 -2.86 -8.61 3.25
CA LYS A 79 -1.75 -9.48 3.72
C LYS A 79 -2.23 -10.92 4.00
N GLU A 80 -3.38 -11.07 4.64
CA GLU A 80 -3.95 -12.36 5.04
C GLU A 80 -4.73 -13.08 3.93
N ASP A 81 -5.19 -12.36 2.90
CA ASP A 81 -5.94 -12.95 1.80
C ASP A 81 -5.07 -13.95 0.99
N LEU A 82 -5.55 -15.20 0.98
CA LEU A 82 -4.94 -16.37 0.33
C LEU A 82 -5.37 -16.56 -1.12
N SER A 83 -6.19 -15.65 -1.67
CA SER A 83 -6.61 -15.66 -3.07
C SER A 83 -5.41 -15.81 -4.01
N GLN A 84 -5.58 -16.68 -5.01
CA GLN A 84 -4.62 -16.91 -6.08
C GLN A 84 -5.04 -16.23 -7.39
N ASP A 85 -6.03 -15.32 -7.33
CA ASP A 85 -6.60 -14.66 -8.51
C ASP A 85 -5.62 -13.64 -9.12
N TYR A 86 -4.65 -13.16 -8.33
CA TYR A 86 -3.72 -12.10 -8.71
C TYR A 86 -2.25 -12.54 -8.63
N PRO A 87 -1.44 -12.33 -9.69
CA PRO A 87 -0.04 -12.70 -9.69
C PRO A 87 0.81 -11.80 -8.79
N GLY A 88 1.96 -12.32 -8.37
CA GLY A 88 3.01 -11.52 -7.71
C GLY A 88 2.91 -11.39 -6.19
N LYS A 89 1.89 -11.95 -5.55
CA LYS A 89 1.63 -11.86 -4.11
C LYS A 89 2.85 -12.16 -3.23
N GLY A 90 3.54 -13.29 -3.44
CA GLY A 90 4.70 -13.66 -2.63
C GLY A 90 5.87 -12.67 -2.71
N LYS A 91 6.15 -12.13 -3.91
CA LYS A 91 7.21 -11.11 -4.11
C LYS A 91 6.78 -9.73 -3.60
N ALA A 92 5.48 -9.43 -3.64
CA ALA A 92 4.91 -8.24 -3.04
C ALA A 92 5.09 -8.29 -1.52
N LEU A 93 4.62 -9.36 -0.86
CA LEU A 93 4.78 -9.59 0.58
C LEU A 93 6.26 -9.45 1.00
N PHE A 94 7.19 -10.07 0.28
CA PHE A 94 8.62 -9.96 0.59
C PHE A 94 9.14 -8.50 0.64
N GLN A 95 8.56 -7.58 -0.14
CA GLN A 95 8.98 -6.17 -0.14
C GLN A 95 8.35 -5.32 0.95
N VAL A 96 7.13 -5.66 1.39
CA VAL A 96 6.35 -4.81 2.30
C VAL A 96 6.15 -5.41 3.70
N ASN A 97 6.54 -6.66 3.94
CA ASN A 97 6.27 -7.36 5.20
C ASN A 97 6.79 -6.61 6.43
N GLN A 98 7.98 -6.02 6.35
CA GLN A 98 8.53 -5.24 7.48
C GLN A 98 7.64 -4.03 7.82
N TRP A 99 7.12 -3.34 6.80
CA TRP A 99 6.23 -2.21 7.00
C TRP A 99 4.86 -2.65 7.53
N LEU A 100 4.34 -3.79 7.06
CA LEU A 100 3.09 -4.36 7.56
C LEU A 100 3.18 -4.88 9.00
N THR A 101 4.36 -5.36 9.41
CA THR A 101 4.61 -5.72 10.81
C THR A 101 4.62 -4.46 11.68
N TRP A 102 5.31 -3.39 11.24
CA TRP A 102 5.29 -2.11 11.95
C TRP A 102 3.87 -1.52 12.06
N LEU A 103 3.08 -1.62 10.99
CA LEU A 103 1.70 -1.12 10.96
C LEU A 103 0.86 -1.81 12.06
N GLN A 104 0.86 -3.14 12.06
CA GLN A 104 0.15 -3.96 13.05
C GLN A 104 0.63 -3.75 14.50
N GLU A 105 1.94 -3.56 14.72
CA GLU A 105 2.48 -3.27 16.06
C GLU A 105 2.07 -1.87 16.56
N THR A 106 1.82 -0.92 15.66
CA THR A 106 1.40 0.44 16.04
C THR A 106 -0.07 0.46 16.46
N GLU A 107 -0.91 -0.34 15.81
CA GLU A 107 -2.32 -0.54 16.19
C GLU A 107 -2.45 -1.14 17.60
N ASP A 108 -1.73 -2.23 17.87
CA ASP A 108 -1.76 -2.89 19.18
C ASP A 108 -1.34 -1.93 20.32
N ASP A 109 -0.35 -1.06 20.10
CA ASP A 109 0.12 -0.07 21.08
C ASP A 109 -0.92 1.05 21.32
N ASP A 110 -1.62 1.53 20.28
CA ASP A 110 -2.64 2.57 20.38
C ASP A 110 -3.91 2.06 21.11
N GLU A 111 -4.32 0.80 20.87
CA GLU A 111 -5.44 0.17 21.58
C GLU A 111 -5.14 -0.05 23.08
N GLU A 112 -3.91 -0.45 23.43
CA GLU A 112 -3.49 -0.62 24.84
C GLU A 112 -3.48 0.71 25.62
N GLU A 113 -3.17 1.84 24.97
CA GLU A 113 -3.21 3.17 25.60
C GLU A 113 -4.64 3.68 25.84
N GLU A 114 -5.61 3.34 24.98
CA GLU A 114 -7.01 3.76 25.17
C GLU A 114 -7.76 2.99 26.27
N GLU A 115 -7.33 1.76 26.59
CA GLU A 115 -7.93 0.96 27.67
C GLU A 115 -7.32 1.21 29.07
N ALA A 116 -6.27 2.02 29.20
CA ALA A 116 -5.54 2.32 30.44
C ALA A 116 -5.98 3.61 31.17
#